data_AF-A0A819SWB4-F1
#
_entry.id   AF-A0A819SWB4-F1
#
_cell.length_a   1.000
_cell.length_b   1.000
_cell.length_c   1.000
_cell.angle_alpha   90.00
_cell.angle_beta   90.00
_cell.angle_gamma   90.00
#
_symmetry.space_group_name_H-M   'P 1'
#
loop_
_entity.id
_entity.type
_entity.pdbx_description
1 polymer ?
#
loop_
_entity_poly.entity_id
_entity_poly.type
_entity_poly.pdbx_seq_one_letter_code
_entity_poly.pdbx_strand_id
1 'polypeptide(L)'
;MGTYVFQALSILCVLVNQTISNSLSQFNSTQYVSASVTPSNVFQLQTEAFISQFKSATANGFLLSLSMIRDTTQSNALVSAQFTNYRFYHDVNGYDLFTISARYDGCTCSSLATCINQYAVISYPNFTGMFPLPGLYTGCYTIESLLQSNLQCFYDQTCINQLQSYLGSSTSINVTALDISLSSQFSENSTIADILDQLMVEEWINSSIYENYYSECQPSSCSYTVTTKNSAVYIITTLIGLVGGLITVLKLMVPMLVKVVRKRMHKEVKTEAETLVQEPNPSTLYKLKHYILTFNIFPSIPPTTDEHRLRNQHISTRLFIILLIVSLSILLLYTSLINITQTVNVKAPSIIKYEQLYNSYSQALICDCTQISINYEKFIQIQYTLHQVCHSDFITQDWINYLASSPGNDELNYFDFRVTSTFTFQALSTFCALIDQTISNSLIQFYSNQYVSALVTPSNVFQLQTEAFISQFKSATANG
;
A
#
# COMPACT_ATOMS: atom_id res chain seq x y z
N MET A 1 -23.40 42.78 13.33
CA MET A 1 -22.80 41.87 12.31
C MET A 1 -21.75 40.92 12.88
N GLY A 2 -20.99 41.25 13.94
CA GLY A 2 -19.96 40.36 14.50
C GLY A 2 -20.44 38.99 14.99
N THR A 3 -21.64 38.89 15.59
CA THR A 3 -22.18 37.63 16.14
C THR A 3 -22.43 36.54 15.09
N TYR A 4 -22.84 36.91 13.87
CA TYR A 4 -23.09 35.94 12.80
C TYR A 4 -21.79 35.41 12.17
N VAL A 5 -20.73 36.21 12.16
CA VAL A 5 -19.39 35.79 11.71
C VAL A 5 -18.81 34.74 12.68
N PHE A 6 -18.94 34.95 13.99
CA PHE A 6 -18.51 33.96 14.98
C PHE A 6 -19.37 32.69 14.99
N GLN A 7 -20.66 32.79 14.67
CA GLN A 7 -21.51 31.61 14.48
C GLN A 7 -21.13 30.79 13.24
N ALA A 8 -20.85 31.44 12.12
CA ALA A 8 -20.38 30.77 10.92
C ALA A 8 -19.02 30.07 11.16
N LEU A 9 -18.08 30.76 11.80
CA LEU A 9 -16.80 30.17 12.24
C LEU A 9 -17.01 28.96 13.16
N SER A 10 -17.91 29.04 14.13
CA SER A 10 -18.24 27.93 15.02
C SER A 10 -18.80 26.72 14.26
N ILE A 11 -19.67 26.93 13.27
CA ILE A 11 -20.26 25.85 12.46
C ILE A 11 -19.18 25.20 11.59
N LEU A 12 -18.28 25.99 11.02
CA LEU A 12 -17.14 25.48 10.24
C LEU A 12 -16.20 24.64 11.12
N CYS A 13 -15.87 25.08 12.33
CA CYS A 13 -15.08 24.30 13.27
C CYS A 13 -15.74 22.96 13.63
N VAL A 14 -17.07 22.96 13.84
CA VAL A 14 -17.83 21.72 14.11
C VAL A 14 -17.80 20.78 12.90
N LEU A 15 -18.00 21.31 11.70
CA LEU A 15 -17.99 20.53 10.47
C LEU A 15 -16.62 19.91 10.20
N VAL A 16 -15.54 20.67 10.38
CA VAL A 16 -14.15 20.18 10.27
C VAL A 16 -13.89 19.08 11.30
N ASN A 17 -14.28 19.28 12.55
CA ASN A 17 -14.08 18.28 13.61
C ASN A 17 -14.86 16.98 13.33
N GLN A 18 -16.12 17.09 12.87
CA GLN A 18 -16.91 15.92 12.46
C GLN A 18 -16.31 15.22 11.24
N THR A 19 -15.77 15.97 10.27
CA THR A 19 -15.14 15.40 9.09
C THR A 19 -13.89 14.61 9.48
N ILE A 20 -13.03 15.17 10.33
CA ILE A 20 -11.85 14.48 10.90
C ILE A 20 -12.28 13.21 11.66
N SER A 21 -13.28 13.31 12.54
CA SER A 21 -13.79 12.18 13.30
C SER A 21 -14.37 11.08 12.40
N ASN A 22 -15.09 11.44 11.33
CA ASN A 22 -15.66 10.49 10.38
C ASN A 22 -14.59 9.81 9.54
N SER A 23 -13.60 10.57 9.06
CA SER A 23 -12.44 10.02 8.36
C SER A 23 -11.64 9.07 9.26
N LEU A 24 -11.45 9.43 10.53
CA LEU A 24 -10.79 8.58 11.54
C LEU A 24 -11.57 7.29 11.79
N SER A 25 -12.90 7.38 11.90
CA SER A 25 -13.78 6.22 12.07
C SER A 25 -13.77 5.28 10.86
N GLN A 26 -13.88 5.84 9.66
CA GLN A 26 -13.82 5.09 8.41
C GLN A 26 -12.44 4.43 8.23
N PHE A 27 -11.37 5.13 8.59
CA PHE A 27 -10.00 4.63 8.55
C PHE A 27 -9.78 3.46 9.53
N ASN A 28 -10.23 3.60 10.79
CA ASN A 28 -10.14 2.55 11.80
C ASN A 28 -11.00 1.31 11.46
N SER A 29 -11.96 1.44 10.54
CA SER A 29 -12.85 0.34 10.12
C SER A 29 -12.27 -0.54 9.02
N THR A 30 -11.21 -0.10 8.32
CA THR A 30 -10.60 -0.89 7.24
C THR A 30 -9.42 -1.70 7.77
N GLN A 31 -9.70 -2.88 8.31
CA GLN A 31 -8.69 -3.91 8.55
C GLN A 31 -8.91 -5.08 7.61
N TYR A 32 -7.97 -5.27 6.68
CA TYR A 32 -7.82 -6.54 5.97
C TYR A 32 -6.58 -7.25 6.54
N VAL A 33 -6.70 -8.55 6.83
CA VAL A 33 -5.73 -9.32 7.62
C VAL A 33 -4.99 -10.33 6.76
N SER A 34 -3.69 -10.50 6.98
CA SER A 34 -2.87 -11.53 6.34
C SER A 34 -1.83 -12.07 7.30
N ALA A 35 -1.58 -13.37 7.22
CA ALA A 35 -0.82 -14.14 8.20
C ALA A 35 0.63 -14.44 7.80
N SER A 36 1.14 -13.95 6.66
CA SER A 36 2.45 -14.36 6.14
C SER A 36 3.47 -13.24 5.92
N VAL A 37 4.77 -13.60 6.00
CA VAL A 37 5.91 -12.69 5.77
C VAL A 37 5.86 -12.10 4.36
N THR A 38 5.87 -10.78 4.23
CA THR A 38 5.98 -10.07 2.95
C THR A 38 7.43 -10.12 2.44
N PRO A 39 7.66 -10.42 1.16
CA PRO A 39 8.97 -10.29 0.53
C PRO A 39 9.49 -8.84 0.54
N SER A 40 10.81 -8.66 0.71
CA SER A 40 11.46 -7.34 0.82
C SER A 40 11.11 -6.37 -0.32
N ASN A 41 11.10 -6.83 -1.57
CA ASN A 41 10.76 -5.99 -2.72
C ASN A 41 9.29 -5.53 -2.72
N VAL A 42 8.37 -6.40 -2.29
CA VAL A 42 6.94 -6.09 -2.19
C VAL A 42 6.69 -5.16 -1.01
N PHE A 43 7.35 -5.41 0.12
CA PHE A 43 7.34 -4.53 1.28
C PHE A 43 7.79 -3.12 0.89
N GLN A 44 8.93 -2.99 0.21
CA GLN A 44 9.43 -1.68 -0.22
C GLN A 44 8.41 -0.94 -1.08
N LEU A 45 7.90 -1.57 -2.15
CA LEU A 45 6.91 -0.97 -3.04
C LEU A 45 5.63 -0.54 -2.30
N GLN A 46 5.16 -1.37 -1.36
CA GLN A 46 3.98 -1.05 -0.56
C GLN A 46 4.26 0.13 0.39
N THR A 47 5.40 0.15 1.07
CA THR A 47 5.77 1.26 1.95
C THR A 47 5.90 2.58 1.20
N GLU A 48 6.52 2.57 0.02
CA GLU A 48 6.60 3.75 -0.85
C GLU A 48 5.22 4.24 -1.27
N ALA A 49 4.30 3.32 -1.63
CA ALA A 49 2.94 3.67 -1.97
C ALA A 49 2.18 4.31 -0.79
N PHE A 50 2.31 3.76 0.43
CA PHE A 50 1.67 4.33 1.63
C PHE A 50 2.22 5.72 1.97
N ILE A 51 3.54 5.91 1.87
CA ILE A 51 4.19 7.19 2.11
C ILE A 51 3.72 8.21 1.06
N SER A 52 3.64 7.81 -0.21
CA SER A 52 3.14 8.68 -1.29
C SER A 52 1.69 9.08 -1.07
N GLN A 53 0.83 8.12 -0.68
CA GLN A 53 -0.56 8.39 -0.36
C GLN A 53 -0.69 9.32 0.84
N PHE A 54 0.11 9.11 1.88
CA PHE A 54 0.17 10.00 3.05
C PHE A 54 0.51 11.44 2.67
N LYS A 55 1.58 11.64 1.88
CA LYS A 55 2.00 12.98 1.42
C LYS A 55 0.88 13.67 0.64
N SER A 56 0.31 12.97 -0.34
CA SER A 56 -0.75 13.51 -1.19
C SER A 56 -2.04 13.79 -0.42
N ALA A 57 -2.48 12.88 0.46
CA ALA A 57 -3.68 13.08 1.26
C ALA A 57 -3.53 14.24 2.25
N THR A 58 -2.36 14.39 2.86
CA THR A 58 -2.05 15.52 3.76
C THR A 58 -2.10 16.85 3.02
N ALA A 59 -1.46 16.93 1.85
CA ALA A 59 -1.48 18.13 1.02
C ALA A 59 -2.90 18.49 0.58
N ASN A 60 -3.64 17.51 0.03
CA ASN A 60 -5.01 17.70 -0.42
C ASN A 60 -5.95 18.12 0.72
N GLY A 61 -5.80 17.54 1.91
CA GLY A 61 -6.61 17.91 3.08
C GLY A 61 -6.39 19.35 3.52
N PHE A 62 -5.13 19.81 3.53
CA PHE A 62 -4.79 21.20 3.81
C PHE A 62 -5.35 22.15 2.74
N LEU A 63 -5.11 21.86 1.47
CA LEU A 63 -5.57 22.71 0.34
C LEU A 63 -7.10 22.78 0.26
N LEU A 64 -7.80 21.69 0.55
CA LEU A 64 -9.26 21.69 0.63
C LEU A 64 -9.76 22.60 1.76
N SER A 65 -9.11 22.55 2.92
CA SER A 65 -9.45 23.41 4.07
C SER A 65 -9.20 24.88 3.73
N LEU A 66 -8.07 25.17 3.05
CA LEU A 66 -7.75 26.52 2.57
C LEU A 66 -8.77 27.01 1.54
N SER A 67 -9.14 26.19 0.55
CA SER A 67 -10.18 26.51 -0.45
C SER A 67 -11.50 26.83 0.24
N MET A 68 -11.91 26.01 1.22
CA MET A 68 -13.13 26.23 1.98
C MET A 68 -13.14 27.61 2.67
N ILE A 69 -12.02 28.01 3.27
CA ILE A 69 -11.87 29.34 3.90
C ILE A 69 -12.00 30.44 2.85
N ARG A 70 -11.32 30.30 1.71
CA ARG A 70 -11.33 31.28 0.61
C ARG A 70 -12.72 31.45 0.01
N ASP A 71 -13.36 30.35 -0.36
CA ASP A 71 -14.69 30.30 -0.96
C ASP A 71 -15.75 30.85 0.00
N THR A 72 -15.66 30.49 1.28
CA THR A 72 -16.58 31.00 2.31
C THR A 72 -16.38 32.49 2.55
N THR A 73 -15.14 32.97 2.56
CA THR A 73 -14.79 34.39 2.75
C THR A 73 -15.36 35.24 1.61
N GLN A 74 -15.18 34.79 0.36
CA GLN A 74 -15.73 35.47 -0.81
C GLN A 74 -17.25 35.40 -0.85
N SER A 75 -17.84 34.21 -0.68
CA SER A 75 -19.29 34.01 -0.82
C SER A 75 -20.11 34.74 0.24
N ASN A 76 -19.56 34.92 1.44
CA ASN A 76 -20.19 35.73 2.48
C ASN A 76 -19.86 37.22 2.39
N ALA A 77 -19.05 37.64 1.40
CA ALA A 77 -18.55 39.00 1.25
C ALA A 77 -18.02 39.57 2.58
N LEU A 78 -17.24 38.77 3.32
CA LEU A 78 -16.76 39.15 4.65
C LEU A 78 -15.90 40.40 4.55
N VAL A 79 -16.22 41.46 5.29
CA VAL A 79 -15.41 42.68 5.23
C VAL A 79 -14.06 42.45 5.93
N SER A 80 -12.98 42.72 5.20
CA SER A 80 -11.62 42.69 5.73
C SER A 80 -11.50 43.70 6.85
N ALA A 81 -10.86 43.32 7.96
CA ALA A 81 -10.59 44.23 9.07
C ALA A 81 -9.76 45.45 8.64
N GLN A 82 -8.98 45.32 7.56
CA GLN A 82 -8.18 46.39 6.96
C GLN A 82 -8.95 47.21 5.90
N PHE A 83 -10.25 46.92 5.70
CA PHE A 83 -11.09 47.54 4.67
C PHE A 83 -10.49 47.46 3.25
N THR A 84 -9.66 46.44 3.01
CA THR A 84 -8.98 46.17 1.73
C THR A 84 -9.93 45.72 0.64
N ASN A 85 -11.12 45.21 0.98
CA ASN A 85 -12.14 44.74 0.04
C ASN A 85 -13.38 45.64 -0.05
N TYR A 86 -13.82 46.24 1.06
CA TYR A 86 -14.96 47.15 1.12
C TYR A 86 -14.66 48.33 2.03
N ARG A 87 -15.04 49.52 1.57
CA ARG A 87 -14.94 50.77 2.31
C ARG A 87 -16.31 51.21 2.76
N PHE A 88 -16.38 51.74 3.98
CA PHE A 88 -17.59 52.35 4.52
C PHE A 88 -17.55 53.85 4.28
N TYR A 89 -18.61 54.38 3.69
CA TYR A 89 -18.82 55.80 3.54
C TYR A 89 -20.07 56.19 4.30
N HIS A 90 -19.93 57.25 5.07
CA HIS A 90 -21.04 57.92 5.72
C HIS A 90 -21.40 59.14 4.88
N ASP A 91 -22.60 59.18 4.34
CA ASP A 91 -23.09 60.43 3.76
C ASP A 91 -23.29 61.44 4.89
N VAL A 92 -22.64 62.59 4.80
CA VAL A 92 -22.66 63.61 5.86
C VAL A 92 -24.03 64.30 5.92
N ASN A 93 -24.85 64.19 4.87
CA ASN A 93 -26.12 64.90 4.73
C ASN A 93 -27.36 63.99 4.78
N GLY A 94 -27.27 62.76 4.30
CA GLY A 94 -28.25 61.69 4.51
C GLY A 94 -27.67 60.71 5.53
N TYR A 95 -28.41 60.30 6.55
CA TYR A 95 -27.95 59.39 7.62
C TYR A 95 -27.66 57.94 7.13
N ASP A 96 -27.24 57.79 5.88
CA ASP A 96 -27.03 56.53 5.18
C ASP A 96 -25.55 56.13 5.24
N LEU A 97 -25.33 54.91 5.70
CA LEU A 97 -24.05 54.21 5.62
C LEU A 97 -24.08 53.32 4.39
N PHE A 98 -23.18 53.55 3.44
CA PHE A 98 -23.06 52.70 2.24
C PHE A 98 -21.65 52.14 2.09
N THR A 99 -21.57 50.97 1.48
CA THR A 99 -20.30 50.26 1.23
C THR A 99 -19.93 50.34 -0.23
N ILE A 100 -18.68 50.71 -0.53
CA ILE A 100 -18.13 50.63 -1.90
C ILE A 100 -17.04 49.58 -1.92
N SER A 101 -17.08 48.70 -2.92
CA SER A 101 -16.04 47.70 -3.12
C SER A 101 -14.73 48.33 -3.58
N ALA A 102 -13.61 47.87 -3.02
CA ALA A 102 -12.28 48.28 -3.42
C ALA A 102 -11.95 47.80 -4.84
N ARG A 103 -11.06 48.54 -5.50
CA ARG A 103 -10.60 48.27 -6.87
C ARG A 103 -9.08 48.21 -6.90
N TYR A 104 -8.55 47.19 -7.58
CA TYR A 104 -7.13 46.94 -7.80
C TYR A 104 -6.91 46.69 -9.29
N ASP A 105 -6.11 47.51 -9.98
CA ASP A 105 -5.77 47.39 -11.41
C ASP A 105 -6.96 47.04 -12.32
N GLY A 106 -8.07 47.76 -12.15
CA GLY A 106 -9.27 47.57 -12.95
C GLY A 106 -10.22 46.48 -12.44
N CYS A 107 -9.77 45.59 -11.55
CA CYS A 107 -10.50 44.49 -10.91
C CYS A 107 -11.21 44.94 -9.61
N THR A 108 -12.45 44.51 -9.40
CA THR A 108 -13.29 44.92 -8.25
C THR A 108 -13.54 43.77 -7.29
N CYS A 109 -13.36 44.01 -5.98
CA CYS A 109 -13.47 42.98 -4.94
C CYS A 109 -14.86 42.36 -4.76
N SER A 110 -15.91 43.04 -5.22
CA SER A 110 -17.28 42.51 -5.25
C SER A 110 -17.47 41.43 -6.31
N SER A 111 -16.56 41.36 -7.28
CA SER A 111 -16.63 40.41 -8.39
C SER A 111 -15.61 39.29 -8.21
N LEU A 112 -14.38 39.62 -7.82
CA LEU A 112 -13.28 38.66 -7.68
C LEU A 112 -12.50 38.92 -6.39
N ALA A 113 -12.36 37.89 -5.55
CA ALA A 113 -11.55 37.96 -4.33
C ALA A 113 -10.04 38.05 -4.62
N THR A 114 -9.62 37.60 -5.81
CA THR A 114 -8.22 37.52 -6.23
C THR A 114 -7.66 38.83 -6.78
N CYS A 115 -8.43 39.94 -6.80
CA CYS A 115 -7.89 41.21 -7.30
C CYS A 115 -6.69 41.66 -6.46
N ILE A 116 -5.60 42.00 -7.13
CA ILE A 116 -4.33 42.42 -6.53
C ILE A 116 -3.74 43.65 -7.24
N ASN A 117 -2.86 44.35 -6.54
CA ASN A 117 -1.97 45.38 -7.08
C ASN A 117 -0.58 45.22 -6.44
N GLN A 118 0.45 45.66 -7.16
CA GLN A 118 1.83 45.72 -6.70
C GLN A 118 1.91 46.47 -5.37
N TYR A 119 2.45 45.82 -4.35
CA TYR A 119 2.59 46.43 -3.04
C TYR A 119 3.73 47.44 -3.05
N ALA A 120 3.55 48.58 -2.39
CA ALA A 120 4.54 49.64 -2.38
C ALA A 120 4.50 50.46 -1.10
N VAL A 121 5.61 51.12 -0.77
CA VAL A 121 5.59 52.26 0.14
C VAL A 121 5.04 53.46 -0.63
N ILE A 122 4.00 54.12 -0.10
CA ILE A 122 3.33 55.23 -0.77
C ILE A 122 3.80 56.57 -0.19
N SER A 123 4.12 57.51 -1.06
CA SER A 123 4.45 58.89 -0.68
C SER A 123 3.17 59.72 -0.47
N TYR A 124 3.15 60.52 0.59
CA TYR A 124 2.07 61.46 0.91
C TYR A 124 2.48 62.90 0.57
N PRO A 125 1.59 63.78 0.07
CA PRO A 125 0.14 63.58 -0.18
C PRO A 125 -0.20 63.06 -1.59
N ASN A 126 0.78 62.90 -2.48
CA ASN A 126 0.52 62.63 -3.89
C ASN A 126 0.15 61.17 -4.19
N PHE A 127 0.16 60.29 -3.19
CA PHE A 127 -0.13 58.86 -3.28
C PHE A 127 0.66 58.11 -4.37
N THR A 128 1.88 58.56 -4.65
CA THR A 128 2.77 57.92 -5.62
C THR A 128 3.56 56.79 -4.97
N GLY A 129 3.70 55.65 -5.65
CA GLY A 129 4.57 54.56 -5.20
C GLY A 129 6.03 55.01 -5.14
N MET A 130 6.57 55.13 -3.92
CA MET A 130 7.95 55.55 -3.67
C MET A 130 8.91 54.36 -3.79
N PHE A 131 8.45 53.18 -3.37
CA PHE A 131 9.23 51.95 -3.43
C PHE A 131 8.27 50.77 -3.68
N PRO A 132 8.17 50.26 -4.92
CA PRO A 132 7.46 49.01 -5.18
C PRO A 132 8.27 47.85 -4.59
N LEU A 133 7.62 46.95 -3.86
CA LEU A 133 8.27 45.77 -3.27
C LEU A 133 8.22 44.59 -4.26
N PRO A 134 9.31 44.24 -4.93
CA PRO A 134 9.29 43.18 -5.94
C PRO A 134 8.74 41.88 -5.37
N GLY A 135 7.77 41.29 -6.08
CA GLY A 135 7.19 40.01 -5.73
C GLY A 135 6.05 40.04 -4.72
N LEU A 136 5.82 41.16 -4.02
CA LEU A 136 4.78 41.24 -3.00
C LEU A 136 3.56 42.04 -3.50
N TYR A 137 2.37 41.55 -3.19
CA TYR A 137 1.11 42.15 -3.61
C TYR A 137 0.18 42.46 -2.42
N THR A 138 -0.68 43.45 -2.63
CA THR A 138 -1.85 43.75 -1.78
C THR A 138 -3.12 43.51 -2.60
N GLY A 139 -4.25 43.24 -1.97
CA GLY A 139 -5.47 42.88 -2.67
C GLY A 139 -6.69 42.85 -1.78
N CYS A 140 -7.81 42.35 -2.31
CA CYS A 140 -9.08 42.31 -1.59
C CYS A 140 -8.95 41.64 -0.22
N TYR A 141 -8.30 40.49 -0.18
CA TYR A 141 -8.03 39.73 1.04
C TYR A 141 -6.53 39.46 1.19
N THR A 142 -6.04 39.50 2.43
CA THR A 142 -4.63 39.20 2.75
C THR A 142 -4.23 37.81 2.27
N ILE A 143 -5.09 36.80 2.44
CA ILE A 143 -4.81 35.43 1.96
C ILE A 143 -4.66 35.43 0.44
N GLU A 144 -5.60 36.00 -0.31
CA GLU A 144 -5.57 36.00 -1.78
C GLU A 144 -4.37 36.76 -2.37
N SER A 145 -3.99 37.86 -1.74
CA SER A 145 -2.82 38.65 -2.17
C SER A 145 -1.51 37.99 -1.78
N LEU A 146 -1.42 37.37 -0.59
CA LEU A 146 -0.26 36.61 -0.18
C LEU A 146 -0.03 35.39 -1.08
N LEU A 147 -1.09 34.64 -1.40
CA LEU A 147 -1.01 33.47 -2.29
C LEU A 147 -0.42 33.81 -3.67
N GLN A 148 -0.74 35.00 -4.20
CA GLN A 148 -0.22 35.49 -5.48
C GLN A 148 1.15 36.17 -5.36
N SER A 149 1.61 36.44 -4.15
CA SER A 149 2.94 36.99 -3.89
C SER A 149 4.01 35.91 -3.97
N ASN A 150 5.25 36.33 -4.10
CA ASN A 150 6.46 35.53 -3.93
C ASN A 150 7.44 36.26 -3.00
N LEU A 151 8.59 35.64 -2.74
CA LEU A 151 9.56 36.11 -1.76
C LEU A 151 10.74 36.86 -2.41
N GLN A 152 10.62 37.35 -3.64
CA GLN A 152 11.72 37.94 -4.41
C GLN A 152 12.50 39.01 -3.63
N CYS A 153 11.84 40.00 -3.03
CA CYS A 153 12.51 41.02 -2.22
C CYS A 153 13.22 40.44 -0.98
N PHE A 154 12.72 39.33 -0.44
CA PHE A 154 13.20 38.73 0.81
C PHE A 154 14.43 37.83 0.60
N TYR A 155 14.77 37.51 -0.65
CA TYR A 155 16.06 36.91 -1.03
C TYR A 155 17.17 37.95 -1.26
N ASP A 156 16.83 39.25 -1.33
CA ASP A 156 17.79 40.34 -1.58
C ASP A 156 17.96 41.25 -0.36
N GLN A 157 19.11 41.16 0.30
CA GLN A 157 19.44 42.01 1.44
C GLN A 157 19.40 43.51 1.09
N THR A 158 19.71 43.89 -0.15
CA THR A 158 19.61 45.28 -0.60
C THR A 158 18.16 45.75 -0.61
N CYS A 159 17.23 44.90 -1.06
CA CYS A 159 15.80 45.19 -1.05
C CYS A 159 15.27 45.35 0.38
N ILE A 160 15.67 44.46 1.29
CA ILE A 160 15.31 44.54 2.72
C ILE A 160 15.85 45.82 3.36
N ASN A 161 17.12 46.16 3.12
CA ASN A 161 17.74 47.37 3.67
C ASN A 161 17.03 48.65 3.15
N GLN A 162 16.67 48.67 1.86
CA GLN A 162 15.89 49.76 1.28
C GLN A 162 14.50 49.85 1.91
N LEU A 163 13.80 48.72 2.06
CA LEU A 163 12.51 48.67 2.73
C LEU A 163 12.59 49.23 4.16
N GLN A 164 13.58 48.80 4.95
CA GLN A 164 13.78 49.27 6.32
C GLN A 164 13.99 50.79 6.40
N SER A 165 14.63 51.41 5.39
CA SER A 165 14.80 52.87 5.34
C SER A 165 13.48 53.64 5.27
N TYR A 166 12.41 53.03 4.74
CA TYR A 166 11.09 53.63 4.63
C TYR A 166 10.17 53.37 5.83
N LEU A 167 10.46 52.33 6.61
CA LEU A 167 9.64 51.93 7.75
C LEU A 167 9.81 52.85 8.96
N GLY A 168 10.89 53.65 9.03
CA GLY A 168 11.02 54.78 9.95
C GLY A 168 10.76 54.49 11.43
N SER A 169 10.86 53.22 11.85
CA SER A 169 10.53 52.80 13.21
C SER A 169 11.59 53.27 14.21
N SER A 170 11.14 53.58 15.43
CA SER A 170 12.02 53.97 16.55
C SER A 170 12.92 52.84 17.06
N THR A 171 12.64 51.60 16.68
CA THR A 171 13.39 50.40 17.06
C THR A 171 14.16 49.85 15.86
N SER A 172 15.46 49.64 15.97
CA SER A 172 16.25 48.94 14.94
C SER A 172 16.10 47.42 15.09
N ILE A 173 15.73 46.72 14.02
CA ILE A 173 15.78 45.26 13.93
C ILE A 173 16.82 44.84 12.90
N ASN A 174 17.65 43.85 13.22
CA ASN A 174 18.57 43.24 12.27
C ASN A 174 17.86 42.04 11.65
N VAL A 175 17.65 42.07 10.33
CA VAL A 175 16.90 41.06 9.60
C VAL A 175 17.74 40.60 8.42
N THR A 176 17.90 39.29 8.30
CA THR A 176 18.73 38.67 7.25
C THR A 176 17.86 38.20 6.09
N ALA A 177 18.33 38.44 4.87
CA ALA A 177 17.74 37.87 3.67
C ALA A 177 17.72 36.34 3.72
N LEU A 178 16.75 35.76 3.03
CA LEU A 178 16.70 34.33 2.75
C LEU A 178 17.93 33.93 1.93
N ASP A 179 18.47 32.76 2.21
CA ASP A 179 19.71 32.26 1.62
C ASP A 179 19.42 31.54 0.29
N ILE A 180 19.81 32.19 -0.81
CA ILE A 180 19.72 31.68 -2.18
C ILE A 180 20.64 30.46 -2.44
N SER A 181 21.66 30.25 -1.60
CA SER A 181 22.60 29.15 -1.75
C SER A 181 22.09 27.83 -1.17
N LEU A 182 21.03 27.87 -0.36
CA LEU A 182 20.37 26.67 0.14
C LEU A 182 19.63 25.97 -1.01
N SER A 183 19.75 24.63 -1.06
CA SER A 183 19.00 23.82 -2.01
C SER A 183 17.50 23.98 -1.71
N SER A 184 16.76 24.47 -2.69
CA SER A 184 15.30 24.55 -2.65
C SER A 184 14.70 23.85 -3.86
N GLN A 185 13.55 23.20 -3.67
CA GLN A 185 12.77 22.68 -4.80
C GLN A 185 11.94 23.77 -5.50
N PHE A 186 11.86 24.96 -4.91
CA PHE A 186 11.12 26.10 -5.45
C PHE A 186 12.09 27.11 -6.07
N SER A 187 11.62 27.82 -7.11
CA SER A 187 12.37 28.94 -7.66
C SER A 187 12.10 30.21 -6.84
N GLU A 188 12.99 31.20 -6.88
CA GLU A 188 12.83 32.47 -6.16
C GLU A 188 11.54 33.22 -6.52
N ASN A 189 11.04 33.01 -7.75
CA ASN A 189 9.80 33.60 -8.25
C ASN A 189 8.56 32.70 -8.06
N SER A 190 8.71 31.51 -7.45
CA SER A 190 7.57 30.67 -7.06
C SER A 190 6.65 31.46 -6.13
N THR A 191 5.35 31.44 -6.42
CA THR A 191 4.37 32.10 -5.57
C THR A 191 4.21 31.37 -4.25
N ILE A 192 3.70 32.05 -3.23
CA ILE A 192 3.37 31.40 -1.96
C ILE A 192 2.32 30.30 -2.19
N ALA A 193 1.43 30.44 -3.18
CA ALA A 193 0.55 29.35 -3.59
C ALA A 193 1.33 28.12 -4.09
N ASP A 194 2.31 28.28 -4.98
CA ASP A 194 3.14 27.18 -5.48
C ASP A 194 3.88 26.48 -4.32
N ILE A 195 4.38 27.26 -3.36
CA ILE A 195 5.07 26.75 -2.17
C ILE A 195 4.08 26.01 -1.25
N LEU A 196 2.88 26.57 -1.02
CA LEU A 196 1.82 25.95 -0.20
C LEU A 196 1.23 24.69 -0.81
N ASP A 197 1.15 24.59 -2.14
CA ASP A 197 0.66 23.41 -2.85
C ASP A 197 1.50 22.16 -2.53
N GLN A 198 2.75 22.36 -2.15
CA GLN A 198 3.68 21.33 -1.65
C GLN A 198 3.86 21.37 -0.13
N LEU A 199 2.87 21.89 0.61
CA LEU A 199 2.89 22.07 2.07
C LEU A 199 4.12 22.85 2.57
N MET A 200 4.67 23.76 1.75
CA MET A 200 5.93 24.46 2.04
C MET A 200 7.08 23.53 2.45
N VAL A 201 7.05 22.25 2.08
CA VAL A 201 8.12 21.30 2.39
C VAL A 201 9.20 21.44 1.33
N GLU A 202 10.46 21.49 1.73
CA GLU A 202 11.62 21.45 0.82
C GLU A 202 12.03 20.00 0.52
N GLU A 203 12.06 19.18 1.56
CA GLU A 203 12.52 17.81 1.47
C GLU A 203 11.73 16.88 2.39
N TRP A 204 11.41 15.70 1.89
CA TRP A 204 10.89 14.59 2.68
C TRP A 204 11.96 13.50 2.80
N ILE A 205 12.50 13.30 4.00
CA ILE A 205 13.46 12.24 4.29
C ILE A 205 12.67 11.05 4.84
N ASN A 206 12.64 9.95 4.12
CA ASN A 206 11.86 8.77 4.51
C ASN A 206 12.67 7.49 4.33
N SER A 207 12.46 6.53 5.24
CA SER A 207 13.10 5.23 5.21
C SER A 207 12.14 4.15 5.70
N SER A 208 12.12 3.01 5.03
CA SER A 208 11.50 1.78 5.52
C SER A 208 12.56 0.72 5.77
N ILE A 209 12.55 0.11 6.96
CA ILE A 209 13.57 -0.84 7.42
C ILE A 209 12.95 -2.24 7.45
N TYR A 210 13.33 -3.09 6.48
CA TYR A 210 12.78 -4.43 6.34
C TYR A 210 13.13 -5.34 7.53
N GLU A 211 14.31 -5.16 8.13
CA GLU A 211 14.75 -5.89 9.32
C GLU A 211 13.82 -5.64 10.50
N ASN A 212 13.40 -4.39 10.70
CA ASN A 212 12.46 -4.03 11.76
C ASN A 212 11.11 -4.70 11.50
N TYR A 213 10.59 -4.62 10.27
CA TYR A 213 9.38 -5.33 9.87
C TYR A 213 9.47 -6.85 10.12
N TYR A 214 10.56 -7.49 9.70
CA TYR A 214 10.76 -8.93 9.86
C TYR A 214 10.83 -9.32 11.34
N SER A 215 11.48 -8.49 12.16
CA SER A 215 11.60 -8.70 13.60
C SER A 215 10.25 -8.59 14.33
N GLU A 216 9.38 -7.66 13.90
CA GLU A 216 8.04 -7.49 14.45
C GLU A 216 7.09 -8.59 13.95
N CYS A 217 7.15 -8.98 12.67
CA CYS A 217 6.39 -10.13 12.13
C CYS A 217 6.72 -11.43 12.88
N GLN A 218 8.00 -11.62 13.26
CA GLN A 218 8.52 -12.74 14.02
C GLN A 218 7.97 -14.09 13.51
N PRO A 219 8.49 -14.62 12.38
CA PRO A 219 7.91 -15.81 11.76
C PRO A 219 8.04 -17.04 12.66
N SER A 220 6.92 -17.70 12.92
CA SER A 220 6.85 -18.91 13.76
C SER A 220 7.40 -20.14 13.03
N SER A 221 7.03 -20.30 11.76
CA SER A 221 7.54 -21.33 10.87
C SER A 221 7.42 -20.92 9.41
N CYS A 222 8.36 -21.40 8.59
CA CYS A 222 8.24 -21.39 7.14
C CYS A 222 8.06 -22.82 6.61
N SER A 223 7.23 -22.96 5.58
CA SER A 223 7.05 -24.19 4.85
C SER A 223 7.23 -23.95 3.36
N TYR A 224 7.81 -24.91 2.65
CA TYR A 224 7.88 -24.86 1.19
C TYR A 224 7.73 -26.26 0.61
N THR A 225 7.21 -26.34 -0.61
CA THR A 225 7.01 -27.61 -1.30
C THR A 225 8.10 -27.87 -2.34
N VAL A 226 8.63 -29.09 -2.34
CA VAL A 226 9.60 -29.56 -3.34
C VAL A 226 9.11 -30.86 -3.98
N THR A 227 9.32 -30.98 -5.28
CA THR A 227 9.02 -32.21 -6.02
C THR A 227 10.23 -33.14 -5.97
N THR A 228 10.03 -34.34 -5.44
CA THR A 228 11.09 -35.34 -5.28
C THR A 228 10.62 -36.71 -5.79
N LYS A 229 11.57 -37.61 -6.06
CA LYS A 229 11.24 -39.00 -6.40
C LYS A 229 10.81 -39.78 -5.16
N ASN A 230 10.01 -40.81 -5.38
CA ASN A 230 9.60 -41.73 -4.31
C ASN A 230 10.81 -42.38 -3.64
N SER A 231 10.79 -42.42 -2.30
CA SER A 231 11.79 -43.16 -1.54
C SER A 231 11.60 -44.67 -1.74
N ALA A 232 12.69 -45.44 -1.64
CA ALA A 232 12.63 -46.89 -1.79
C ALA A 232 11.65 -47.54 -0.78
N VAL A 233 11.58 -47.00 0.44
CA VAL A 233 10.65 -47.46 1.47
C VAL A 233 9.20 -47.31 1.02
N TYR A 234 8.83 -46.14 0.48
CA TYR A 234 7.48 -45.89 -0.03
C TYR A 234 7.11 -46.83 -1.19
N ILE A 235 8.04 -47.06 -2.13
CA ILE A 235 7.85 -47.99 -3.25
C ILE A 235 7.57 -49.41 -2.72
N ILE A 236 8.40 -49.88 -1.78
CA ILE A 236 8.28 -51.23 -1.20
C ILE A 236 6.97 -51.38 -0.42
N THR A 237 6.61 -50.43 0.44
CA THR A 237 5.37 -50.51 1.24
C THR A 237 4.12 -50.47 0.37
N THR A 238 4.16 -49.69 -0.72
CA THR A 238 3.04 -49.60 -1.69
C THR A 238 2.87 -50.91 -2.45
N LEU A 239 3.97 -51.54 -2.88
CA LEU A 239 3.94 -52.85 -3.54
C LEU A 239 3.36 -53.92 -2.60
N ILE A 240 3.83 -54.00 -1.35
CA ILE A 240 3.33 -54.96 -0.37
C ILE A 240 1.83 -54.77 -0.11
N GLY A 241 1.38 -53.53 0.05
CA GLY A 241 -0.04 -53.22 0.28
C GLY A 241 -0.97 -53.59 -0.89
N LEU A 242 -0.49 -53.48 -2.13
CA LEU A 242 -1.30 -53.74 -3.32
C LEU A 242 -1.28 -55.22 -3.78
N VAL A 243 -0.27 -56.00 -3.38
CA VAL A 243 -0.15 -57.42 -3.73
C VAL A 243 -1.40 -58.23 -3.35
N GLY A 244 -1.98 -57.99 -2.17
CA GLY A 244 -3.17 -58.72 -1.70
C GLY A 244 -4.41 -58.49 -2.57
N GLY A 245 -4.70 -57.23 -2.92
CA GLY A 245 -5.80 -56.87 -3.81
C GLY A 245 -5.59 -57.40 -5.23
N LEU A 246 -4.35 -57.25 -5.74
CA LEU A 246 -3.96 -57.69 -7.07
C LEU A 246 -4.12 -59.21 -7.25
N ILE A 247 -3.67 -60.01 -6.27
CA ILE A 247 -3.84 -61.47 -6.28
C ILE A 247 -5.33 -61.85 -6.33
N THR A 248 -6.17 -61.16 -5.55
CA THR A 248 -7.61 -61.46 -5.47
C THR A 248 -8.32 -61.19 -6.79
N VAL A 249 -8.06 -60.03 -7.41
CA VAL A 249 -8.64 -59.67 -8.71
C VAL A 249 -8.14 -60.60 -9.83
N LEU A 250 -6.84 -60.93 -9.84
CA LEU A 250 -6.27 -61.87 -10.81
C LEU A 250 -6.88 -63.27 -10.69
N LYS A 251 -7.11 -63.77 -9.47
CA LYS A 251 -7.80 -65.06 -9.26
C LYS A 251 -9.21 -65.09 -9.83
N LEU A 252 -9.92 -63.95 -9.83
CA LEU A 252 -11.25 -63.82 -10.43
C LEU A 252 -11.20 -63.69 -11.97
N MET A 253 -10.22 -62.96 -12.50
CA MET A 253 -10.11 -62.64 -13.93
C MET A 253 -9.50 -63.77 -14.77
N VAL A 254 -8.54 -64.53 -14.22
CA VAL A 254 -7.84 -65.60 -14.95
C VAL A 254 -8.78 -66.67 -15.50
N PRO A 255 -9.78 -67.20 -14.76
CA PRO A 255 -10.76 -68.14 -15.30
C PRO A 255 -11.56 -67.56 -16.49
N MET A 256 -11.85 -66.26 -16.47
CA MET A 256 -12.57 -65.58 -17.55
C MET A 256 -11.69 -65.42 -18.80
N LEU A 257 -10.42 -65.04 -18.62
CA LEU A 257 -9.45 -64.88 -19.71
C LEU A 257 -9.12 -66.22 -20.38
N VAL A 258 -9.00 -67.30 -19.61
CA VAL A 258 -8.76 -68.65 -20.15
C VAL A 258 -9.94 -69.09 -21.05
N LYS A 259 -11.18 -68.77 -20.69
CA LYS A 259 -12.36 -69.02 -21.56
C LYS A 259 -12.26 -68.24 -22.87
N VAL A 260 -11.75 -67.01 -22.87
CA VAL A 260 -11.58 -66.16 -24.06
C VAL A 260 -10.43 -66.66 -24.94
N VAL A 261 -9.27 -66.97 -24.36
CA VAL A 261 -8.10 -67.51 -25.07
C VAL A 261 -8.45 -68.85 -25.72
N ARG A 262 -9.21 -69.71 -25.02
CA ARG A 262 -9.73 -70.98 -25.58
C ARG A 262 -10.60 -70.74 -26.82
N LYS A 263 -11.46 -69.73 -26.81
CA LYS A 263 -12.34 -69.38 -27.94
C LYS A 263 -11.55 -68.92 -29.18
N ARG A 264 -10.32 -68.39 -28.98
CA ARG A 264 -9.39 -68.01 -30.05
C ARG A 264 -8.46 -69.14 -30.47
N MET A 265 -7.99 -69.98 -29.54
CA MET A 265 -7.10 -71.12 -29.81
C MET A 265 -7.80 -72.34 -30.42
N HIS A 266 -9.14 -72.46 -30.34
CA HIS A 266 -9.88 -73.50 -31.07
C HIS A 266 -9.82 -73.35 -32.61
N LYS A 267 -9.10 -72.34 -33.13
CA LYS A 267 -8.92 -72.16 -34.58
C LYS A 267 -7.63 -72.75 -35.15
N GLU A 268 -6.64 -73.16 -34.36
CA GLU A 268 -5.42 -73.77 -34.90
C GLU A 268 -4.76 -74.73 -33.90
N VAL A 269 -4.88 -76.05 -34.15
CA VAL A 269 -3.83 -77.03 -33.81
C VAL A 269 -3.83 -78.16 -34.86
N LYS A 270 -2.74 -78.24 -35.65
CA LYS A 270 -2.31 -79.43 -36.41
C LYS A 270 -1.39 -80.29 -35.53
N THR A 271 -1.39 -81.58 -35.87
CA THR A 271 -0.80 -82.78 -35.25
C THR A 271 0.74 -82.84 -35.21
N GLU A 272 1.25 -83.82 -34.43
CA GLU A 272 2.54 -84.56 -34.46
C GLU A 272 3.45 -84.32 -33.23
N ALA A 273 4.24 -85.25 -32.71
CA ALA A 273 4.33 -86.71 -32.72
C ALA A 273 5.28 -87.08 -31.55
N GLU A 274 5.14 -88.26 -30.96
CA GLU A 274 5.94 -88.75 -29.83
C GLU A 274 7.37 -89.11 -30.23
N THR A 275 8.35 -88.78 -29.38
CA THR A 275 9.62 -89.54 -29.28
C THR A 275 10.07 -89.63 -27.82
N LEU A 276 10.42 -90.85 -27.41
CA LEU A 276 10.97 -91.23 -26.11
C LEU A 276 12.49 -91.00 -26.10
N VAL A 277 13.03 -90.27 -25.11
CA VAL A 277 14.47 -90.34 -24.74
C VAL A 277 14.63 -90.21 -23.22
N GLN A 278 15.57 -91.01 -22.72
CA GLN A 278 15.92 -91.34 -21.34
C GLN A 278 16.75 -90.26 -20.62
N GLU A 279 16.61 -90.19 -19.29
CA GLU A 279 17.22 -89.20 -18.38
C GLU A 279 18.75 -89.34 -18.14
N PRO A 280 19.40 -88.24 -17.69
CA PRO A 280 20.32 -88.38 -16.56
C PRO A 280 20.22 -87.28 -15.46
N ASN A 281 20.34 -87.76 -14.22
CA ASN A 281 20.85 -87.20 -12.95
C ASN A 281 20.32 -85.83 -12.39
N PRO A 282 19.85 -85.76 -11.12
CA PRO A 282 19.12 -84.60 -10.62
C PRO A 282 20.06 -83.54 -10.04
N SER A 283 20.33 -82.49 -10.81
CA SER A 283 20.74 -81.22 -10.23
C SER A 283 19.52 -80.56 -9.55
N THR A 284 19.76 -79.69 -8.56
CA THR A 284 18.73 -78.83 -7.94
C THR A 284 17.87 -78.09 -8.96
N LEU A 285 18.44 -77.82 -10.15
CA LEU A 285 17.76 -77.24 -11.30
C LEU A 285 16.63 -78.14 -11.85
N TYR A 286 16.80 -79.47 -11.85
CA TYR A 286 15.76 -80.41 -12.29
C TYR A 286 14.59 -80.45 -11.31
N LYS A 287 14.86 -80.49 -10.00
CA LYS A 287 13.81 -80.45 -8.97
C LYS A 287 13.01 -79.15 -9.03
N LEU A 288 13.69 -78.02 -9.21
CA LEU A 288 13.05 -76.72 -9.39
C LEU A 288 12.25 -76.66 -10.70
N LYS A 289 12.81 -77.17 -11.81
CA LYS A 289 12.13 -77.24 -13.11
C LYS A 289 10.89 -78.13 -13.05
N HIS A 290 10.97 -79.29 -12.42
CA HIS A 290 9.83 -80.19 -12.23
C HIS A 290 8.76 -79.57 -11.34
N TYR A 291 9.15 -78.93 -10.23
CA TYR A 291 8.23 -78.20 -9.37
C TYR A 291 7.53 -77.06 -10.12
N ILE A 292 8.25 -76.24 -10.88
CA ILE A 292 7.69 -75.16 -11.72
C ILE A 292 6.74 -75.71 -12.81
N LEU A 293 7.07 -76.86 -13.40
CA LEU A 293 6.24 -77.50 -14.44
C LEU A 293 4.96 -78.13 -13.90
N THR A 294 4.98 -78.61 -12.64
CA THR A 294 3.84 -79.24 -11.95
C THR A 294 3.09 -78.29 -11.01
N PHE A 295 3.55 -77.04 -10.89
CA PHE A 295 2.94 -76.05 -10.02
C PHE A 295 1.56 -75.64 -10.52
N ASN A 296 0.58 -75.73 -9.63
CA ASN A 296 -0.81 -75.49 -9.95
C ASN A 296 -1.50 -74.71 -8.82
N ILE A 297 -1.76 -73.42 -9.05
CA ILE A 297 -2.42 -72.52 -8.08
C ILE A 297 -3.95 -72.72 -8.08
N PHE A 298 -4.50 -73.35 -9.12
CA PHE A 298 -5.94 -73.55 -9.30
C PHE A 298 -6.32 -75.05 -9.34
N PRO A 299 -6.00 -75.85 -8.30
CA PRO A 299 -6.37 -77.26 -8.29
C PRO A 299 -7.88 -77.45 -8.13
N SER A 300 -8.42 -78.52 -8.73
CA SER A 300 -9.79 -78.97 -8.45
C SER A 300 -9.84 -79.71 -7.11
N ILE A 301 -10.91 -79.57 -6.34
CA ILE A 301 -11.16 -80.34 -5.10
C ILE A 301 -12.47 -81.14 -5.29
N PRO A 302 -12.43 -82.49 -5.28
CA PRO A 302 -11.25 -83.35 -5.20
C PRO A 302 -10.37 -83.30 -6.47
N PRO A 303 -9.10 -83.74 -6.40
CA PRO A 303 -8.16 -83.73 -7.53
C PRO A 303 -8.75 -84.49 -8.72
N THR A 304 -8.72 -83.86 -9.89
CA THR A 304 -9.27 -84.45 -11.12
C THR A 304 -8.20 -85.23 -11.86
N THR A 305 -8.56 -86.40 -12.39
CA THR A 305 -7.73 -87.23 -13.27
C THR A 305 -7.95 -86.93 -14.76
N ASP A 306 -8.85 -85.99 -15.08
CA ASP A 306 -9.16 -85.58 -16.45
C ASP A 306 -8.04 -84.68 -17.01
N GLU A 307 -7.34 -85.19 -18.03
CA GLU A 307 -6.22 -84.50 -18.69
C GLU A 307 -6.59 -83.11 -19.21
N HIS A 308 -7.82 -82.93 -19.73
CA HIS A 308 -8.26 -81.63 -20.23
C HIS A 308 -8.44 -80.61 -19.09
N ARG A 309 -8.95 -81.06 -17.94
CA ARG A 309 -9.08 -80.21 -16.76
C ARG A 309 -7.73 -79.90 -16.14
N LEU A 310 -6.82 -80.87 -16.05
CA LEU A 310 -5.43 -80.66 -15.60
C LEU A 310 -4.68 -79.66 -16.48
N ARG A 311 -4.78 -79.79 -17.81
CA ARG A 311 -4.18 -78.85 -18.76
C ARG A 311 -4.71 -77.42 -18.58
N ASN A 312 -6.02 -77.26 -18.34
CA ASN A 312 -6.61 -75.95 -18.05
C ASN A 312 -6.12 -75.35 -16.74
N GLN A 313 -5.89 -76.16 -15.70
CA GLN A 313 -5.37 -75.69 -14.43
C GLN A 313 -3.92 -75.19 -14.55
N HIS A 314 -3.08 -75.92 -15.30
CA HIS A 314 -1.70 -75.49 -15.59
C HIS A 314 -1.65 -74.23 -16.46
N ILE A 315 -2.50 -74.13 -17.50
CA ILE A 315 -2.60 -72.92 -18.34
C ILE A 315 -3.07 -71.71 -17.52
N SER A 316 -4.09 -71.88 -16.68
CA SER A 316 -4.58 -70.82 -15.78
C SER A 316 -3.49 -70.35 -14.81
N THR A 317 -2.73 -71.29 -14.25
CA THR A 317 -1.61 -70.99 -13.35
C THR A 317 -0.49 -70.22 -14.07
N ARG A 318 -0.10 -70.62 -15.28
CA ARG A 318 0.90 -69.90 -16.08
C ARG A 318 0.44 -68.50 -16.48
N LEU A 319 -0.81 -68.36 -16.93
CA LEU A 319 -1.40 -67.07 -17.26
C LEU A 319 -1.46 -66.14 -16.04
N PHE A 320 -1.85 -66.67 -14.88
CA PHE A 320 -1.86 -65.93 -13.61
C PHE A 320 -0.47 -65.41 -13.24
N ILE A 321 0.57 -66.25 -13.31
CA ILE A 321 1.94 -65.86 -12.98
C ILE A 321 2.46 -64.78 -13.94
N ILE A 322 2.23 -64.93 -15.26
CA ILE A 322 2.65 -63.91 -16.25
C ILE A 322 1.95 -62.58 -15.98
N LEU A 323 0.63 -62.60 -15.78
CA LEU A 323 -0.15 -61.38 -15.51
C LEU A 323 0.27 -60.73 -14.19
N LEU A 324 0.58 -61.53 -13.16
CA LEU A 324 1.08 -61.04 -11.88
C LEU A 324 2.45 -60.35 -12.05
N ILE A 325 3.39 -60.95 -12.79
CA ILE A 325 4.71 -60.35 -13.04
C ILE A 325 4.59 -59.06 -13.84
N VAL A 326 3.78 -59.05 -14.90
CA VAL A 326 3.56 -57.85 -15.74
C VAL A 326 2.93 -56.73 -14.93
N SER A 327 1.90 -57.02 -14.14
CA SER A 327 1.24 -56.02 -13.30
C SER A 327 2.15 -55.47 -12.20
N LEU A 328 2.93 -56.32 -11.53
CA LEU A 328 3.94 -55.86 -10.57
C LEU A 328 5.04 -55.01 -11.21
N SER A 329 5.47 -55.35 -12.43
CA SER A 329 6.47 -54.57 -13.17
C SER A 329 5.95 -53.20 -13.58
N ILE A 330 4.71 -53.13 -14.07
CA ILE A 330 4.03 -51.85 -14.40
C ILE A 330 3.89 -50.99 -13.14
N LEU A 331 3.46 -51.59 -12.03
CA LEU A 331 3.27 -50.88 -10.76
C LEU A 331 4.60 -50.34 -10.20
N LEU A 332 5.67 -51.13 -10.26
CA LEU A 332 7.01 -50.70 -9.88
C LEU A 332 7.51 -49.55 -10.76
N LEU A 333 7.34 -49.66 -12.08
CA LEU A 333 7.76 -48.61 -13.02
C LEU A 333 6.97 -47.31 -12.79
N TYR A 334 5.65 -47.42 -12.63
CA TYR A 334 4.76 -46.30 -12.33
C TYR A 334 5.14 -45.61 -11.01
N THR A 335 5.31 -46.38 -9.93
CA THR A 335 5.70 -45.84 -8.62
C THR A 335 7.14 -45.30 -8.61
N SER A 336 8.04 -45.79 -9.46
CA SER A 336 9.40 -45.23 -9.56
C SER A 336 9.47 -43.93 -10.37
N LEU A 337 8.52 -43.70 -11.29
CA LEU A 337 8.53 -42.55 -12.20
C LEU A 337 7.70 -41.36 -11.70
N ILE A 338 6.70 -41.61 -10.84
CA ILE A 338 5.85 -40.54 -10.31
C ILE A 338 6.63 -39.69 -9.27
N ASN A 339 6.56 -38.37 -9.43
CA ASN A 339 7.09 -37.43 -8.45
C ASN A 339 6.07 -37.21 -7.33
N ILE A 340 6.57 -37.06 -6.11
CA ILE A 340 5.75 -36.66 -4.96
C ILE A 340 6.14 -35.26 -4.51
N THR A 341 5.14 -34.51 -4.08
CA THR A 341 5.33 -33.22 -3.44
C THR A 341 5.57 -33.43 -1.96
N GLN A 342 6.71 -32.97 -1.46
CA GLN A 342 7.03 -32.98 -0.03
C GLN A 342 7.03 -31.56 0.50
N THR A 343 6.44 -31.36 1.69
CA THR A 343 6.48 -30.09 2.42
C THR A 343 7.63 -30.13 3.42
N VAL A 344 8.56 -29.19 3.30
CA VAL A 344 9.68 -29.02 4.25
C VAL A 344 9.34 -27.88 5.19
N ASN A 345 9.48 -28.11 6.49
CA ASN A 345 9.19 -27.12 7.54
C ASN A 345 10.47 -26.64 8.22
N VAL A 346 10.59 -25.32 8.37
CA VAL A 346 11.70 -24.64 9.05
C VAL A 346 11.11 -23.79 10.18
N LYS A 347 11.49 -24.10 11.42
CA LYS A 347 10.99 -23.37 12.61
C LYS A 347 11.79 -22.08 12.82
N ALA A 348 11.10 -21.00 13.17
CA ALA A 348 11.66 -19.70 13.56
C ALA A 348 12.92 -19.30 12.76
N PRO A 349 12.81 -19.14 11.42
CA PRO A 349 13.98 -18.81 10.62
C PRO A 349 14.50 -17.41 10.95
N SER A 350 15.83 -17.25 10.85
CA SER A 350 16.43 -15.91 10.81
C SER A 350 16.15 -15.24 9.46
N ILE A 351 16.27 -13.91 9.40
CA ILE A 351 16.08 -13.14 8.17
C ILE A 351 16.96 -13.66 7.02
N ILE A 352 18.24 -13.93 7.29
CA ILE A 352 19.18 -14.50 6.32
C ILE A 352 18.69 -15.86 5.83
N LYS A 353 18.16 -16.70 6.74
CA LYS A 353 17.65 -18.01 6.36
C LYS A 353 16.38 -17.90 5.52
N TYR A 354 15.49 -16.95 5.84
CA TYR A 354 14.32 -16.65 5.04
C TYR A 354 14.70 -16.17 3.64
N GLU A 355 15.63 -15.23 3.51
CA GLU A 355 16.08 -14.74 2.20
C GLU A 355 16.65 -15.86 1.33
N GLN A 356 17.47 -16.74 1.90
CA GLN A 356 17.97 -17.93 1.20
C GLN A 356 16.85 -18.84 0.71
N LEU A 357 15.84 -19.08 1.55
CA LEU A 357 14.69 -19.92 1.19
C LEU A 357 13.84 -19.23 0.13
N TYR A 358 13.61 -17.93 0.23
CA TYR A 358 12.82 -17.16 -0.71
C TYR A 358 13.49 -17.11 -2.08
N ASN A 359 14.81 -16.92 -2.13
CA ASN A 359 15.58 -16.96 -3.37
C ASN A 359 15.52 -18.33 -4.06
N SER A 360 15.31 -19.41 -3.31
CA SER A 360 15.27 -20.78 -3.84
C SER A 360 13.85 -21.26 -4.16
N TYR A 361 12.84 -20.78 -3.43
CA TYR A 361 11.49 -21.36 -3.41
C TYR A 361 10.37 -20.30 -3.36
N SER A 362 10.60 -19.08 -3.85
CA SER A 362 9.69 -17.93 -3.73
C SER A 362 8.20 -18.22 -3.98
N GLN A 363 7.88 -19.02 -5.01
CA GLN A 363 6.49 -19.34 -5.39
C GLN A 363 5.78 -20.30 -4.42
N ALA A 364 6.53 -21.09 -3.65
CA ALA A 364 6.02 -22.15 -2.80
C ALA A 364 6.32 -21.92 -1.31
N LEU A 365 7.10 -20.89 -0.96
CA LEU A 365 7.48 -20.55 0.40
C LEU A 365 6.35 -19.77 1.09
N ILE A 366 5.90 -20.32 2.22
CA ILE A 366 4.90 -19.70 3.08
C ILE A 366 5.51 -19.61 4.47
N CYS A 367 5.51 -18.43 5.06
CA CYS A 367 6.06 -18.17 6.39
C CYS A 367 5.04 -17.46 7.26
N ASP A 368 4.61 -18.07 8.35
CA ASP A 368 3.54 -17.55 9.18
C ASP A 368 4.09 -16.58 10.23
N CYS A 369 3.65 -15.32 10.18
CA CYS A 369 3.97 -14.31 11.20
C CYS A 369 3.24 -14.62 12.51
N THR A 370 3.88 -14.34 13.64
CA THR A 370 3.19 -14.34 14.94
C THR A 370 2.40 -13.05 15.14
N GLN A 371 2.92 -11.92 14.64
CA GLN A 371 2.23 -10.64 14.62
C GLN A 371 1.84 -10.28 13.18
N ILE A 372 0.54 -10.30 12.93
CA ILE A 372 -0.07 -10.09 11.60
C ILE A 372 -0.39 -8.62 11.31
N SER A 373 -0.34 -7.78 12.35
CA SER A 373 -0.66 -6.36 12.30
C SER A 373 0.44 -5.59 13.03
N ILE A 374 1.16 -4.75 12.28
CA ILE A 374 2.34 -4.05 12.77
C ILE A 374 2.17 -2.56 12.50
N ASN A 375 2.24 -1.73 13.53
CA ASN A 375 2.15 -0.28 13.37
C ASN A 375 3.27 0.24 12.46
N TYR A 376 2.96 1.19 11.59
CA TYR A 376 3.94 1.80 10.68
C TYR A 376 5.13 2.41 11.44
N GLU A 377 4.91 2.95 12.65
CA GLU A 377 5.94 3.51 13.52
C GLU A 377 7.13 2.56 13.79
N LYS A 378 6.93 1.25 13.66
CA LYS A 378 7.94 0.24 13.95
C LYS A 378 9.00 0.12 12.86
N PHE A 379 8.64 0.43 11.62
CA PHE A 379 9.48 0.14 10.46
C PHE A 379 9.51 1.25 9.42
N ILE A 380 8.70 2.31 9.54
CA ILE A 380 8.73 3.51 8.71
C ILE A 380 9.16 4.70 9.56
N GLN A 381 10.09 5.49 9.03
CA GLN A 381 10.47 6.80 9.55
C GLN A 381 10.30 7.84 8.46
N ILE A 382 9.63 8.95 8.78
CA ILE A 382 9.42 10.11 7.93
C ILE A 382 9.85 11.36 8.69
N GLN A 383 10.67 12.17 8.06
CA GLN A 383 11.09 13.51 8.48
C GLN A 383 10.86 14.48 7.32
N TYR A 384 10.73 15.76 7.65
CA TYR A 384 10.53 16.83 6.68
C TYR A 384 11.29 18.07 7.10
N THR A 385 11.64 18.88 6.11
CA THR A 385 12.22 20.22 6.30
C THR A 385 11.30 21.21 5.61
N LEU A 386 10.83 22.22 6.35
CA LEU A 386 10.01 23.30 5.78
C LEU A 386 10.89 24.34 5.06
N HIS A 387 10.26 25.06 4.13
CA HIS A 387 10.84 26.18 3.40
C HIS A 387 11.49 27.16 4.37
N GLN A 388 12.66 27.68 3.99
CA GLN A 388 13.50 28.51 4.86
C GLN A 388 12.78 29.73 5.45
N VAL A 389 11.76 30.25 4.74
CA VAL A 389 10.91 31.35 5.25
C VAL A 389 10.25 31.00 6.59
N CYS A 390 9.90 29.74 6.82
CA CYS A 390 9.29 29.25 8.06
C CYS A 390 10.26 29.16 9.25
N HIS A 391 11.54 29.45 9.03
CA HIS A 391 12.57 29.54 10.07
C HIS A 391 13.31 30.88 10.03
N SER A 392 12.82 31.82 9.21
CA SER A 392 13.44 33.12 8.99
C SER A 392 12.94 34.18 9.97
N ASP A 393 13.66 35.29 10.03
CA ASP A 393 13.28 36.48 10.79
C ASP A 393 11.88 37.00 10.40
N PHE A 394 11.43 36.79 9.15
CA PHE A 394 10.20 37.36 8.58
C PHE A 394 8.90 36.78 9.15
N ILE A 395 8.95 35.66 9.87
CA ILE A 395 7.78 35.08 10.53
C ILE A 395 7.78 35.28 12.05
N THR A 396 8.83 35.92 12.58
CA THR A 396 9.00 36.14 14.03
C THR A 396 8.09 37.24 14.54
N GLN A 397 7.79 37.18 15.84
CA GLN A 397 7.02 38.25 16.49
C GLN A 397 7.77 39.59 16.49
N ASP A 398 9.10 39.57 16.51
CA ASP A 398 9.92 40.79 16.48
C ASP A 398 9.77 41.53 15.14
N TRP A 399 9.81 40.81 14.01
CA TRP A 399 9.53 41.38 12.70
C TRP A 399 8.11 41.93 12.59
N ILE A 400 7.12 41.17 13.05
CA ILE A 400 5.71 41.58 13.02
C ILE A 400 5.48 42.83 13.88
N ASN A 401 6.09 42.90 15.07
CA ASN A 401 6.03 44.08 15.94
C ASN A 401 6.74 45.28 15.33
N TYR A 402 7.88 45.06 14.67
CA TYR A 402 8.61 46.10 13.97
C TYR A 402 7.75 46.73 12.86
N LEU A 403 7.07 45.91 12.05
CA LEU A 403 6.11 46.40 11.04
C LEU A 403 4.95 47.17 11.67
N ALA A 404 4.38 46.66 12.76
CA ALA A 404 3.27 47.30 13.47
C ALA A 404 3.65 48.65 14.11
N SER A 405 4.93 48.86 14.42
CA SER A 405 5.46 50.10 15.00
C SER A 405 5.78 51.18 13.96
N SER A 406 5.75 50.84 12.66
CA SER A 406 5.98 51.79 11.58
C SER A 406 4.91 52.90 11.63
N PRO A 407 5.28 54.19 11.65
CA PRO A 407 4.30 55.27 11.59
C PRO A 407 3.52 55.19 10.29
N GLY A 408 2.28 54.71 10.38
CA GLY A 408 1.29 54.86 9.31
C GLY A 408 0.84 56.32 9.25
N ASN A 409 0.64 56.86 8.06
CA ASN A 409 -0.06 58.13 7.94
C ASN A 409 -1.52 57.94 8.42
N ASP A 410 -2.09 58.94 9.09
CA ASP A 410 -3.47 58.92 9.61
C ASP A 410 -4.54 58.68 8.53
N GLU A 411 -4.17 58.80 7.24
CA GLU A 411 -4.99 58.43 6.10
C GLU A 411 -4.69 56.98 5.65
N LEU A 412 -5.64 56.07 5.89
CA LEU A 412 -5.61 54.64 5.55
C LEU A 412 -5.50 54.40 4.04
N ASN A 413 -4.29 54.48 3.47
CA ASN A 413 -4.03 53.97 2.14
C ASN A 413 -3.61 52.50 2.22
N TYR A 414 -4.53 51.58 1.93
CA TYR A 414 -4.27 50.13 1.98
C TYR A 414 -3.29 49.64 0.91
N PHE A 415 -2.94 50.48 -0.07
CA PHE A 415 -1.84 50.22 -1.01
C PHE A 415 -0.47 50.47 -0.36
N ASP A 416 -0.42 51.16 0.78
CA ASP A 416 0.80 51.41 1.53
C ASP A 416 1.20 50.18 2.36
N PHE A 417 2.38 49.66 2.06
CA PHE A 417 3.01 48.55 2.78
C PHE A 417 3.00 48.75 4.29
N ARG A 418 3.22 49.97 4.78
CA ARG A 418 3.29 50.27 6.21
C ARG A 418 1.97 50.06 6.95
N VAL A 419 0.84 50.08 6.23
CA VAL A 419 -0.50 49.98 6.83
C VAL A 419 -0.92 48.52 6.96
N THR A 420 -0.71 47.71 5.92
CA THR A 420 -1.31 46.37 5.83
C THR A 420 -0.32 45.21 5.98
N SER A 421 1.00 45.47 5.99
CA SER A 421 2.03 44.41 5.90
C SER A 421 2.09 43.51 7.14
N THR A 422 1.83 44.06 8.32
CA THR A 422 1.76 43.30 9.59
C THR A 422 0.88 42.05 9.44
N PHE A 423 -0.27 42.18 8.78
CA PHE A 423 -1.21 41.08 8.58
C PHE A 423 -0.74 40.08 7.54
N THR A 424 -0.02 40.55 6.50
CA THR A 424 0.59 39.67 5.50
C THR A 424 1.62 38.74 6.13
N PHE A 425 2.50 39.26 7.00
CA PHE A 425 3.49 38.43 7.70
C PHE A 425 2.89 37.59 8.83
N GLN A 426 1.84 38.06 9.50
CA GLN A 426 1.05 37.22 10.40
C GLN A 426 0.41 36.04 9.67
N ALA A 427 -0.16 36.26 8.47
CA ALA A 427 -0.74 35.21 7.66
C ALA A 427 0.33 34.20 7.20
N LEU A 428 1.51 34.68 6.77
CA LEU A 428 2.63 33.82 6.40
C LEU A 428 3.15 32.98 7.59
N SER A 429 3.31 33.60 8.76
CA SER A 429 3.67 32.92 10.01
C SER A 429 2.63 31.87 10.39
N THR A 430 1.35 32.20 10.24
CA THR A 430 0.23 31.28 10.49
C THR A 430 0.25 30.09 9.52
N PHE A 431 0.57 30.30 8.23
CA PHE A 431 0.71 29.20 7.28
C PHE A 431 1.82 28.23 7.67
N CYS A 432 3.01 28.74 8.01
CA CYS A 432 4.11 27.92 8.49
C CYS A 432 3.70 27.07 9.71
N ALA A 433 3.07 27.70 10.72
CA ALA A 433 2.62 27.00 11.92
C ALA A 433 1.52 25.95 11.65
N LEU A 434 0.52 26.29 10.83
CA LEU A 434 -0.59 25.39 10.51
C LEU A 434 -0.14 24.19 9.69
N ILE A 435 0.81 24.38 8.77
CA ILE A 435 1.39 23.31 7.98
C ILE A 435 2.21 22.37 8.86
N ASP A 436 3.07 22.91 9.72
CA ASP A 436 3.86 22.11 10.64
C ASP A 436 2.96 21.24 11.53
N GLN A 437 1.90 21.86 12.06
CA GLN A 437 0.90 21.14 12.86
C GLN A 437 0.11 20.12 12.03
N THR A 438 -0.23 20.43 10.79
CA THR A 438 -0.96 19.52 9.90
C THR A 438 -0.13 18.30 9.54
N ILE A 439 1.15 18.49 9.18
CA ILE A 439 2.06 17.38 8.91
C ILE A 439 2.27 16.56 10.19
N SER A 440 2.54 17.20 11.33
CA SER A 440 2.73 16.52 12.62
C SER A 440 1.51 15.69 13.03
N ASN A 441 0.30 16.25 12.92
CA ASN A 441 -0.93 15.52 13.23
C ASN A 441 -1.16 14.36 12.26
N SER A 442 -0.94 14.58 10.97
CA SER A 442 -1.08 13.53 9.96
C SER A 442 -0.04 12.42 10.16
N LEU A 443 1.17 12.73 10.63
CA LEU A 443 2.19 11.74 10.98
C LEU A 443 1.77 10.88 12.17
N ILE A 444 1.20 11.50 13.23
CA ILE A 444 0.65 10.76 14.38
C ILE A 444 -0.40 9.75 13.92
N GLN A 445 -1.31 10.19 13.04
CA GLN A 445 -2.32 9.31 12.45
C GLN A 445 -1.66 8.21 11.62
N PHE A 446 -0.79 8.58 10.69
CA PHE A 446 -0.08 7.64 9.81
C PHE A 446 0.69 6.57 10.59
N TYR A 447 1.36 6.93 11.67
CA TYR A 447 2.12 6.00 12.50
C TYR A 447 1.24 5.07 13.33
N SER A 448 0.02 5.47 13.64
CA SER A 448 -1.00 4.60 14.25
C SER A 448 -1.58 3.58 13.27
N ASN A 449 -1.37 3.78 11.96
CA ASN A 449 -1.84 2.87 10.94
C ASN A 449 -1.09 1.54 11.03
N GLN A 450 -1.82 0.47 10.71
CA GLN A 450 -1.30 -0.87 10.77
C GLN A 450 -0.97 -1.39 9.38
N TYR A 451 0.25 -1.88 9.25
CA TYR A 451 0.64 -2.71 8.13
C TYR A 451 0.08 -4.09 8.30
N VAL A 452 -0.66 -4.49 7.28
CA VAL A 452 -1.09 -5.86 7.12
C VAL A 452 -0.60 -6.36 5.77
N SER A 453 0.23 -7.41 5.81
CA SER A 453 0.93 -7.98 4.66
C SER A 453 -0.02 -8.50 3.58
N ALA A 454 -0.47 -7.68 2.63
CA ALA A 454 -1.36 -8.15 1.57
C ALA A 454 -0.62 -9.11 0.60
N LEU A 455 -0.66 -10.41 0.88
CA LEU A 455 -0.39 -11.46 -0.10
C LEU A 455 -1.71 -12.10 -0.49
N VAL A 456 -1.94 -12.18 -1.79
CA VAL A 456 -3.17 -12.61 -2.46
C VAL A 456 -3.76 -13.84 -1.78
N THR A 457 -4.87 -13.66 -1.06
CA THR A 457 -5.71 -14.78 -0.64
C THR A 457 -6.01 -15.61 -1.89
N PRO A 458 -5.77 -16.94 -1.86
CA PRO A 458 -6.22 -17.83 -2.91
C PRO A 458 -7.68 -17.51 -3.27
N SER A 459 -8.01 -17.45 -4.57
CA SER A 459 -9.29 -16.94 -5.08
C SER A 459 -10.51 -17.49 -4.32
N ASN A 460 -10.47 -18.77 -3.95
CA ASN A 460 -11.51 -19.43 -3.16
C ASN A 460 -11.70 -18.83 -1.75
N VAL A 461 -10.63 -18.44 -1.07
CA VAL A 461 -10.69 -17.84 0.28
C VAL A 461 -11.16 -16.39 0.18
N PHE A 462 -10.68 -15.64 -0.83
CA PHE A 462 -11.14 -14.28 -1.10
C PHE A 462 -12.65 -14.24 -1.37
N GLN A 463 -13.16 -15.18 -2.16
CA GLN A 463 -14.57 -15.25 -2.52
C GLN A 463 -15.44 -15.58 -1.30
N LEU A 464 -15.02 -16.55 -0.47
CA LEU A 464 -15.71 -16.91 0.77
C LEU A 464 -15.75 -15.76 1.78
N GLN A 465 -14.63 -15.03 1.94
CA GLN A 465 -14.56 -13.88 2.84
C GLN A 465 -15.40 -12.69 2.34
N THR A 466 -15.40 -12.44 1.03
CA THR A 466 -16.22 -11.40 0.40
C THR A 466 -17.71 -11.72 0.56
N GLU A 467 -18.11 -12.97 0.35
CA GLU A 467 -19.49 -13.42 0.56
C GLU A 467 -19.92 -13.33 2.02
N ALA A 468 -19.04 -13.70 2.96
CA ALA A 468 -19.29 -13.55 4.39
C ALA A 468 -19.50 -12.08 4.79
N PHE A 469 -18.64 -11.17 4.31
CA PHE A 469 -18.75 -9.74 4.56
C PHE A 469 -20.02 -9.14 3.94
N ILE A 470 -20.33 -9.47 2.68
CA ILE A 470 -21.57 -9.03 2.01
C ILE A 470 -22.81 -9.54 2.76
N SER A 471 -22.78 -10.79 3.24
CA SER A 471 -23.86 -11.37 4.04
C SER A 471 -24.04 -10.65 5.36
N GLN A 472 -22.94 -10.32 6.04
CA GLN A 472 -22.95 -9.59 7.30
C GLN A 472 -23.47 -8.15 7.11
N PHE A 473 -23.03 -7.46 6.05
CA PHE A 473 -23.54 -6.13 5.68
C PHE A 473 -25.04 -6.15 5.36
N LYS A 474 -25.52 -7.15 4.60
CA LYS A 474 -26.95 -7.35 4.32
C LYS A 474 -27.75 -7.61 5.61
N SER A 475 -27.19 -8.37 6.55
CA SER A 475 -27.86 -8.65 7.83
C SER A 475 -27.92 -7.43 8.77
N ALA A 476 -26.92 -6.54 8.71
CA ALA A 476 -26.89 -5.30 9.48
C ALA A 476 -27.82 -4.23 8.90
N THR A 477 -28.01 -4.22 7.57
CA THR A 477 -28.90 -3.28 6.87
C THR A 477 -30.36 -3.73 6.79
N ALA A 478 -30.65 -5.01 7.03
CA ALA A 478 -32.03 -5.52 7.07
C ALA A 478 -32.71 -5.41 8.46
N ASN A 479 -31.96 -5.04 9.50
CA ASN A 479 -32.45 -4.90 10.88
C ASN A 479 -32.32 -3.46 11.43
N GLY A 480 -32.14 -2.47 10.55
CA GLY A 480 -32.04 -1.04 10.87
C GLY A 480 -33.20 -0.24 10.29
#